data_AF-A0A3B8L697-F1
#
_entry.id   AF-A0A3B8L697-F1
#
_cell.length_a   1.000
_cell.length_b   1.000
_cell.length_c   1.000
_cell.angle_alpha   90.00
_cell.angle_beta   90.00
_cell.angle_gamma   90.00
#
_symmetry.space_group_name_H-M   'P 1'
#
loop_
_entity.id
_entity.type
_entity.pdbx_description
1 polymer ?
#
loop_
_entity_poly.entity_id
_entity_poly.type
_entity_poly.pdbx_seq_one_letter_code
_entity_poly.pdbx_strand_id
1 'polypeptide(L)'
;MAHGLVRGNAREYFVYATEGYGYEETDALPKWKKKSFAPRTRIRRFAFRVDGFVSVRSGPAGGTLVTKPFVFKGSRLLLNYIAWPRRVGRPRSAGEIRVEIQDANGQPLKGFTLNDCKPLYGDKIDHPVTWQSGLTPARFAGKPIRLRFQMRHSDLFSFRFAETGSIKP
;
A
#
# COMPACT_ATOMS: atom_id res chain seq x y z
N MET A 1 23.21 11.48 7.80
CA MET A 1 23.24 10.05 8.24
C MET A 1 21.85 9.66 8.70
N ALA A 2 21.36 8.45 8.37
CA ALA A 2 20.12 7.91 8.93
C ALA A 2 20.44 7.16 10.23
N HIS A 3 19.66 7.43 11.28
CA HIS A 3 19.90 6.97 12.66
C HIS A 3 19.07 5.75 13.04
N GLY A 4 18.33 5.17 12.08
CA GLY A 4 17.58 3.92 12.26
C GLY A 4 16.18 3.94 11.67
N LEU A 5 15.62 2.74 11.49
CA LEU A 5 14.22 2.49 11.13
C LEU A 5 13.48 2.06 12.40
N VAL A 6 12.52 2.88 12.84
CA VAL A 6 11.73 2.63 14.05
C VAL A 6 10.28 2.41 13.65
N ARG A 7 9.62 1.39 14.20
CA ARG A 7 8.16 1.26 14.02
C ARG A 7 7.48 2.37 14.80
N GLY A 8 6.80 3.27 14.10
CA GLY A 8 6.20 4.47 14.70
C GLY A 8 4.82 4.18 15.29
N ASN A 9 3.90 3.72 14.45
CA ASN A 9 2.55 3.31 14.86
C ASN A 9 2.10 2.11 14.00
N ALA A 10 0.83 1.71 14.11
CA ALA A 10 0.29 0.60 13.33
C ALA A 10 0.33 0.81 11.79
N ARG A 11 0.55 2.05 11.34
CA ARG A 11 0.51 2.46 9.93
C ARG A 11 1.86 2.91 9.37
N GLU A 12 2.80 3.33 10.20
CA GLU A 12 4.00 4.03 9.76
C GLU A 12 5.29 3.51 10.41
N TYR A 13 6.34 3.42 9.60
CA TYR A 13 7.73 3.37 10.05
C TYR A 13 8.33 4.78 10.00
N PHE A 14 9.12 5.13 11.01
CA PHE A 14 9.86 6.38 11.08
C PHE A 14 11.33 6.14 10.79
N VAL A 15 11.90 6.97 9.93
CA VAL A 15 13.34 7.06 9.71
C VAL A 15 13.79 8.43 10.17
N TYR A 16 14.73 8.45 11.12
CA TYR A 16 15.33 9.69 11.58
C TYR A 16 16.65 9.90 10.84
N ALA A 17 16.88 11.10 10.32
CA ALA A 17 18.15 11.42 9.67
C ALA A 17 18.64 12.80 10.09
N THR A 18 19.96 12.93 10.23
CA THR A 18 20.61 14.23 10.30
C THR A 18 20.80 14.78 8.90
N GLU A 19 20.21 15.95 8.67
CA GLU A 19 20.37 16.77 7.48
C GLU A 19 21.31 17.93 7.85
N GLY A 20 22.50 17.94 7.26
CA GLY A 20 23.46 19.04 7.37
C GLY A 20 23.68 19.63 5.99
N TYR A 21 23.20 20.84 5.76
CA TYR A 21 23.60 21.61 4.58
C TYR A 21 24.94 22.27 4.92
N GLY A 22 26.03 21.58 4.60
CA GLY A 22 27.32 22.24 4.44
C GLY A 22 27.30 22.92 3.08
N TYR A 23 27.39 24.26 3.07
CA TYR A 23 27.84 24.92 1.85
C TYR A 23 29.35 24.76 1.84
N GLU A 24 29.88 23.93 0.94
CA GLU A 24 31.29 24.07 0.60
C GLU A 24 31.44 25.42 -0.09
N GLU A 25 32.27 26.28 0.47
CA GLU A 25 32.76 27.45 -0.23
C GLU A 25 33.47 26.94 -1.48
N THR A 26 32.81 27.02 -2.63
CA THR A 26 33.50 26.86 -3.90
C THR A 26 34.67 27.85 -3.93
N ASP A 27 35.80 27.44 -4.50
CA ASP A 27 37.00 28.29 -4.65
C ASP A 27 36.73 29.59 -5.47
N ALA A 28 35.50 29.77 -5.96
CA ALA A 28 35.04 30.93 -6.71
C ALA A 28 34.78 32.19 -5.86
N LEU A 29 34.74 32.11 -4.52
CA LEU A 29 34.49 33.29 -3.67
C LEU A 29 35.78 33.92 -3.11
N PRO A 30 35.94 35.27 -3.19
CA PRO A 30 37.08 35.95 -2.58
C PRO A 30 37.14 35.75 -1.06
N LYS A 31 38.34 35.68 -0.51
CA LYS A 31 38.63 35.32 0.90
C LYS A 31 37.85 36.13 1.96
N TRP A 32 37.46 37.36 1.65
CA TRP A 32 36.68 38.24 2.55
C TRP A 32 35.15 37.99 2.53
N LYS A 33 34.64 37.24 1.54
CA LYS A 33 33.25 36.73 1.49
C LYS A 33 33.11 35.31 2.03
N LYS A 34 34.23 34.66 2.37
CA LYS A 34 34.27 33.33 2.98
C LYS A 34 33.75 33.40 4.42
N LYS A 35 32.43 33.34 4.58
CA LYS A 35 31.74 33.19 5.86
C LYS A 35 31.36 31.73 6.00
N SER A 36 32.18 30.97 6.71
CA SER A 36 31.85 29.62 7.14
C SER A 36 30.74 29.70 8.19
N PHE A 37 29.47 29.60 7.77
CA PHE A 37 28.38 29.36 8.72
C PHE A 37 28.54 27.94 9.25
N ALA A 38 28.58 27.76 10.58
CA ALA A 38 28.54 26.44 11.17
C ALA A 38 27.36 25.66 10.55
N PRO A 39 27.56 24.44 10.03
CA PRO A 39 26.52 23.69 9.35
C PRO A 39 25.34 23.54 10.31
N ARG A 40 24.20 24.14 9.95
CA ARG A 40 22.96 23.99 10.73
C ARG A 40 22.47 22.57 10.57
N THR A 41 22.86 21.73 11.52
CA THR A 41 22.42 20.33 11.57
C THR A 41 20.99 20.28 12.08
N ARG A 42 20.11 19.60 11.34
CA ARG A 42 18.73 19.35 11.72
C ARG A 42 18.47 17.86 11.81
N ILE A 43 17.66 17.44 12.77
CA ILE A 43 17.08 16.09 12.78
C ILE A 43 15.76 16.14 12.04
N ARG A 44 15.59 15.26 11.05
CA ARG A 44 14.35 15.07 10.29
C ARG A 44 13.75 13.71 10.61
N ARG A 45 12.42 13.65 10.67
CA ARG A 45 11.65 12.40 10.71
C ARG A 45 10.96 12.21 9.38
N PHE A 46 11.28 11.13 8.69
CA PHE A 46 10.55 10.65 7.51
C PHE A 46 9.57 9.57 7.95
N ALA A 47 8.36 9.60 7.43
CA ALA A 47 7.34 8.59 7.71
C ALA A 47 7.06 7.78 6.44
N PHE A 48 7.17 6.46 6.56
CA PHE A 48 6.87 5.49 5.50
C PHE A 48 5.68 4.65 5.92
N ARG A 49 4.73 4.46 5.00
CA ARG A 49 3.62 3.54 5.22
C ARG A 49 4.13 2.10 5.36
N VAL A 50 3.64 1.37 6.36
CA VAL A 50 3.90 -0.08 6.51
C VAL A 50 3.51 -0.78 5.22
N ASP A 51 4.41 -1.59 4.65
CA ASP A 51 4.23 -2.28 3.36
C ASP A 51 3.78 -1.35 2.23
N GLY A 52 4.17 -0.07 2.26
CA GLY A 52 3.61 0.98 1.42
C GLY A 52 4.61 1.81 0.61
N PHE A 53 5.81 1.26 0.36
CA PHE A 53 6.89 1.98 -0.33
C PHE A 53 6.58 2.22 -1.83
N VAL A 54 5.95 1.24 -2.50
CA VAL A 54 5.54 1.31 -3.92
C VAL A 54 4.12 0.76 -4.05
N SER A 55 3.35 1.27 -5.01
CA SER A 55 2.00 0.79 -5.32
C SER A 55 1.83 0.43 -6.79
N VAL A 56 0.90 -0.49 -7.05
CA VAL A 56 0.23 -0.58 -8.35
C VAL A 56 -0.89 0.47 -8.35
N ARG A 57 -0.86 1.38 -9.32
CA ARG A 57 -1.79 2.52 -9.38
C ARG A 57 -2.75 2.40 -10.57
N SER A 58 -4.04 2.62 -10.31
CA SER A 58 -5.06 2.77 -11.36
C SER A 58 -5.51 4.23 -11.46
N GLY A 59 -5.57 4.77 -12.68
CA GLY A 59 -6.14 6.09 -12.95
C GLY A 59 -7.68 6.13 -12.84
N PRO A 60 -8.31 7.27 -13.17
CA PRO A 60 -9.77 7.43 -13.16
C PRO A 60 -10.51 6.49 -14.12
N ALA A 61 -9.90 6.11 -15.24
CA ALA A 61 -10.44 5.12 -16.19
C ALA A 61 -10.47 3.70 -15.62
N GLY A 62 -9.80 3.46 -14.49
CA GLY A 62 -9.66 2.15 -13.88
C GLY A 62 -8.68 1.24 -14.59
N GLY A 63 -8.67 -0.02 -14.16
CA GLY A 63 -7.79 -1.06 -14.67
C GLY A 63 -8.00 -2.38 -13.94
N THR A 64 -7.39 -3.43 -14.46
CA THR A 64 -7.40 -4.77 -13.85
C THR A 64 -5.97 -5.24 -13.64
N LEU A 65 -5.72 -5.85 -12.48
CA LEU A 65 -4.48 -6.56 -12.17
C LEU A 65 -4.83 -8.03 -11.91
N VAL A 66 -4.07 -8.95 -12.49
CA VAL A 66 -4.23 -10.39 -12.22
C VAL A 66 -2.89 -10.97 -11.80
N THR A 67 -2.87 -11.71 -10.69
CA THR A 67 -1.66 -12.38 -10.23
C THR A 67 -1.34 -13.61 -11.09
N LYS A 68 -0.08 -14.05 -11.04
CA LYS A 68 0.26 -15.43 -11.38
C LYS A 68 -0.42 -16.39 -10.38
N PRO A 69 -0.67 -17.67 -10.75
CA PRO A 69 -1.16 -18.66 -9.80
C PRO A 69 -0.20 -18.80 -8.60
N PHE A 70 -0.74 -18.87 -7.39
CA PHE A 70 0.02 -19.12 -6.17
C PHE A 70 -0.81 -19.88 -5.15
N VAL A 71 -0.12 -20.56 -4.22
CA VAL A 71 -0.72 -21.25 -3.08
C VAL A 71 -0.62 -20.35 -1.85
N PHE A 72 -1.65 -20.37 -1.00
CA PHE A 72 -1.68 -19.58 0.23
C PHE A 72 -2.03 -20.43 1.45
N LYS A 73 -1.72 -19.88 2.63
CA LYS A 73 -2.18 -20.31 3.96
C LYS A 73 -2.94 -19.16 4.60
N GLY A 74 -3.87 -19.43 5.51
CA GLY A 74 -4.74 -18.43 6.11
C GLY A 74 -6.20 -18.54 5.68
N SER A 75 -7.05 -17.82 6.41
CA SER A 75 -8.51 -17.84 6.25
C SER A 75 -9.08 -16.53 5.70
N ARG A 76 -8.31 -15.44 5.70
CA ARG A 76 -8.77 -14.10 5.28
C ARG A 76 -7.76 -13.43 4.36
N LEU A 77 -8.26 -12.77 3.32
CA LEU A 77 -7.46 -11.89 2.47
C LEU A 77 -7.45 -10.47 3.04
N LEU A 78 -6.27 -9.93 3.33
CA LEU A 78 -6.07 -8.58 3.84
C LEU A 78 -5.33 -7.73 2.81
N LEU A 79 -5.76 -6.47 2.65
CA LEU A 79 -5.16 -5.52 1.71
C LEU A 79 -4.61 -4.30 2.44
N ASN A 80 -3.54 -3.78 1.85
CA ASN A 80 -3.04 -2.45 2.11
C ASN A 80 -3.25 -1.59 0.85
N TYR A 81 -4.13 -0.60 0.93
CA TYR A 81 -4.55 0.17 -0.23
C TYR A 81 -5.00 1.60 0.12
N ILE A 82 -5.05 2.44 -0.92
CA ILE A 82 -5.74 3.73 -0.91
C ILE A 82 -6.71 3.76 -2.10
N ALA A 83 -8.00 3.89 -1.82
CA ALA A 83 -9.04 4.19 -2.79
C ALA A 83 -9.47 5.64 -2.58
N TRP A 84 -9.08 6.52 -3.51
CA TRP A 84 -9.16 7.97 -3.30
C TRP A 84 -10.61 8.45 -3.27
N PRO A 85 -11.02 9.24 -2.26
CA PRO A 85 -12.38 9.76 -2.21
C PRO A 85 -12.64 10.73 -3.37
N ARG A 86 -13.93 10.86 -3.74
CA ARG A 86 -14.33 11.91 -4.68
C ARG A 86 -14.01 13.27 -4.05
N ARG A 87 -13.25 14.11 -4.77
CA ARG A 87 -13.04 15.50 -4.37
C ARG A 87 -14.25 16.33 -4.80
N VAL A 88 -14.77 17.14 -3.87
CA VAL A 88 -15.81 18.14 -4.17
C VAL A 88 -15.30 19.07 -5.27
N GLY A 89 -16.15 19.37 -6.26
CA GLY A 89 -15.80 20.24 -7.38
C GLY A 89 -14.99 19.59 -8.52
N ARG A 90 -14.73 18.27 -8.49
CA ARG A 90 -14.16 17.56 -9.66
C ARG A 90 -15.12 16.48 -10.18
N PRO A 91 -15.22 16.28 -11.50
CA PRO A 91 -16.10 15.26 -12.12
C PRO A 91 -15.62 13.82 -11.93
N ARG A 92 -14.51 13.58 -11.22
CA ARG A 92 -13.92 12.24 -11.08
C ARG A 92 -14.77 11.36 -10.17
N SER A 93 -14.99 10.11 -10.59
CA SER A 93 -15.63 9.07 -9.79
C SER A 93 -14.81 8.75 -8.54
N ALA A 94 -15.48 8.28 -7.48
CA ALA A 94 -14.80 7.80 -6.28
C ALA A 94 -13.91 6.59 -6.62
N GLY A 95 -12.75 6.53 -5.98
CA GLY A 95 -11.86 5.39 -6.05
C GLY A 95 -12.49 4.17 -5.42
N GLU A 96 -12.18 3.00 -5.96
CA GLU A 96 -12.79 1.73 -5.57
C GLU A 96 -11.83 0.59 -5.91
N ILE A 97 -11.76 -0.41 -5.03
CA ILE A 97 -11.11 -1.70 -5.31
C ILE A 97 -12.10 -2.83 -5.05
N ARG A 98 -12.13 -3.80 -5.95
CA ARG A 98 -12.81 -5.10 -5.81
C ARG A 98 -11.83 -6.22 -6.10
N VAL A 99 -12.04 -7.37 -5.47
CA VAL A 99 -11.18 -8.54 -5.62
C VAL A 99 -12.02 -9.77 -5.92
N GLU A 100 -11.61 -10.48 -6.96
CA GLU A 100 -12.11 -11.79 -7.33
C GLU A 100 -11.04 -12.85 -7.09
N ILE A 101 -11.47 -14.01 -6.61
CA ILE A 101 -10.62 -15.19 -6.50
C ILE A 101 -10.97 -16.14 -7.65
N GLN A 102 -9.96 -16.52 -8.41
CA GLN A 102 -10.07 -17.45 -9.53
C GLN A 102 -9.30 -18.73 -9.21
N ASP A 103 -9.64 -19.82 -9.89
CA ASP A 103 -8.83 -21.02 -9.92
C ASP A 103 -7.50 -20.79 -10.69
N ALA A 104 -6.67 -21.83 -10.77
CA ALA A 104 -5.41 -21.79 -11.50
C ALA A 104 -5.58 -21.46 -13.00
N ASN A 105 -6.73 -21.83 -13.58
CA ASN A 105 -7.06 -21.63 -14.99
C ASN A 105 -7.67 -20.24 -15.26
N GLY A 106 -7.94 -19.45 -14.21
CA GLY A 106 -8.55 -18.12 -14.32
C GLY A 106 -10.09 -18.14 -14.31
N GLN A 107 -10.72 -19.26 -13.96
CA GLN A 107 -12.17 -19.31 -13.78
C GLN A 107 -12.56 -18.73 -12.40
N PRO A 108 -13.51 -17.78 -12.33
CA PRO A 108 -13.97 -17.21 -11.07
C PRO A 108 -14.58 -18.27 -10.14
N LEU A 109 -14.17 -18.26 -8.87
CA LEU A 109 -14.73 -19.16 -7.86
C LEU A 109 -16.11 -18.65 -7.41
N LYS A 110 -17.12 -19.53 -7.39
CA LYS A 110 -18.48 -19.19 -6.97
C LYS A 110 -18.51 -18.59 -5.56
N GLY A 111 -19.12 -17.41 -5.44
CA GLY A 111 -19.22 -16.64 -4.20
C GLY A 111 -18.01 -15.74 -3.90
N PHE A 112 -17.01 -15.73 -4.79
CA PHE A 112 -15.79 -14.90 -4.73
C PHE A 112 -15.57 -14.11 -6.02
N THR A 113 -16.65 -13.81 -6.77
CA THR A 113 -16.57 -13.01 -8.01
C THR A 113 -16.44 -11.51 -7.71
N LEU A 114 -16.12 -10.70 -8.73
CA LEU A 114 -16.11 -9.24 -8.58
C LEU A 114 -17.47 -8.67 -8.14
N ASN A 115 -18.57 -9.28 -8.59
CA ASN A 115 -19.93 -8.87 -8.22
C ASN A 115 -20.25 -9.23 -6.76
N ASP A 116 -19.72 -10.36 -6.29
CA ASP A 116 -19.86 -10.78 -4.90
C ASP A 116 -18.97 -9.94 -3.97
N CYS A 117 -17.89 -9.33 -4.46
CA CYS A 117 -16.98 -8.55 -3.63
C CYS A 117 -17.63 -7.26 -3.15
N LYS A 118 -17.63 -7.02 -1.83
CA LYS A 118 -17.99 -5.71 -1.29
C LYS A 118 -16.90 -4.70 -1.68
N PRO A 119 -17.27 -3.52 -2.20
CA PRO A 119 -16.30 -2.55 -2.67
C PRO A 119 -15.50 -1.94 -1.52
N LEU A 120 -14.22 -1.71 -1.78
CA LEU A 120 -13.26 -1.19 -0.82
C LEU A 120 -12.97 0.29 -1.08
N TYR A 121 -13.06 1.11 -0.02
CA TYR A 121 -12.91 2.56 -0.08
C TYR A 121 -11.91 3.08 0.96
N GLY A 122 -11.39 4.30 0.73
CA GLY A 122 -10.54 5.03 1.67
C GLY A 122 -9.11 4.52 1.77
N ASP A 123 -8.42 4.91 2.84
CA ASP A 123 -7.03 4.55 3.11
C ASP A 123 -6.92 3.50 4.24
N LYS A 124 -6.62 2.25 3.90
CA LYS A 124 -6.60 1.15 4.88
C LYS A 124 -5.34 0.28 4.80
N ILE A 125 -4.93 -0.22 5.96
CA ILE A 125 -3.84 -1.17 6.16
C ILE A 125 -4.45 -2.41 6.80
N ASP A 126 -4.04 -3.60 6.36
CA ASP A 126 -4.55 -4.90 6.85
C ASP A 126 -6.09 -5.01 6.82
N HIS A 127 -6.72 -4.45 5.79
CA HIS A 127 -8.17 -4.44 5.69
C HIS A 127 -8.69 -5.74 5.08
N PRO A 128 -9.64 -6.43 5.73
CA PRO A 128 -10.18 -7.67 5.20
C PRO A 128 -11.07 -7.43 3.97
N VAL A 129 -10.83 -8.19 2.91
CA VAL A 129 -11.80 -8.31 1.82
C VAL A 129 -12.95 -9.17 2.28
N THR A 130 -14.17 -8.73 1.97
CA THR A 130 -15.38 -9.46 2.27
C THR A 130 -16.24 -9.59 1.03
N TRP A 131 -16.86 -10.75 0.87
CA TRP A 131 -17.82 -11.02 -0.19
C TRP A 131 -19.22 -11.12 0.41
N GLN A 132 -20.25 -10.88 -0.41
CA GLN A 132 -21.66 -10.84 -0.01
C GLN A 132 -22.10 -12.15 0.65
N SER A 133 -21.57 -13.28 0.18
CA SER A 133 -21.86 -14.62 0.69
C SER A 133 -21.40 -14.86 2.13
N GLY A 134 -20.55 -14.01 2.69
CA GLY A 134 -19.91 -14.23 3.99
C GLY A 134 -18.87 -15.37 3.98
N LEU A 135 -18.63 -15.99 2.81
CA LEU A 135 -17.67 -17.08 2.68
C LEU A 135 -16.24 -16.59 2.93
N THR A 136 -15.44 -17.48 3.49
CA THR A 136 -14.01 -17.26 3.68
C THR A 136 -13.21 -18.06 2.65
N PRO A 137 -12.08 -17.53 2.16
CA PRO A 137 -11.21 -18.27 1.24
C PRO A 137 -10.54 -19.51 1.87
N ALA A 138 -10.70 -19.75 3.17
CA ALA A 138 -10.06 -20.85 3.91
C ALA A 138 -10.18 -22.23 3.22
N ARG A 139 -11.34 -22.54 2.60
CA ARG A 139 -11.57 -23.80 1.87
C ARG A 139 -10.67 -24.02 0.65
N PHE A 140 -10.01 -22.97 0.17
CA PHE A 140 -9.07 -22.99 -0.94
C PHE A 140 -7.60 -22.91 -0.49
N ALA A 141 -7.34 -22.84 0.82
CA ALA A 141 -5.98 -22.88 1.34
C ALA A 141 -5.28 -24.18 0.88
N GLY A 142 -4.00 -24.08 0.51
CA GLY A 142 -3.25 -25.18 -0.08
C GLY A 142 -3.53 -25.46 -1.57
N LYS A 143 -4.52 -24.81 -2.18
CA LYS A 143 -4.79 -24.93 -3.63
C LYS A 143 -4.24 -23.72 -4.40
N PRO A 144 -3.73 -23.91 -5.64
CA PRO A 144 -3.33 -22.79 -6.47
C PRO A 144 -4.53 -21.93 -6.87
N ILE A 145 -4.44 -20.63 -6.62
CA ILE A 145 -5.45 -19.63 -6.97
C ILE A 145 -4.82 -18.44 -7.69
N ARG A 146 -5.65 -17.63 -8.33
CA ARG A 146 -5.27 -16.30 -8.83
C ARG A 146 -6.15 -15.24 -8.18
N LEU A 147 -5.60 -14.07 -7.96
CA LEU A 147 -6.38 -12.90 -7.55
C LEU A 147 -6.52 -11.95 -8.73
N ARG A 148 -7.76 -11.57 -9.03
CA ARG A 148 -8.09 -10.53 -10.01
C ARG A 148 -8.61 -9.31 -9.26
N PHE A 149 -7.87 -8.22 -9.34
CA PHE A 149 -8.24 -6.93 -8.77
C PHE A 149 -8.85 -6.06 -9.86
N GLN A 150 -10.06 -5.55 -9.60
CA GLN A 150 -10.63 -4.45 -10.36
C GLN A 150 -10.41 -3.16 -9.56
N MET A 151 -9.74 -2.19 -10.17
CA MET A 151 -9.25 -1.00 -9.48
C MET A 151 -9.66 0.24 -10.25
N ARG A 152 -10.13 1.27 -9.54
CA ARG A 152 -10.37 2.60 -10.10
C ARG A 152 -9.87 3.67 -9.15
N HIS A 153 -9.13 4.64 -9.67
CA HIS A 153 -8.60 5.78 -8.92
C HIS A 153 -8.03 5.37 -7.54
N SER A 154 -7.10 4.44 -7.56
CA SER A 154 -6.63 3.72 -6.35
C SER A 154 -5.18 3.28 -6.47
N ASP A 155 -4.58 3.01 -5.32
CA ASP A 155 -3.24 2.48 -5.12
C ASP A 155 -3.35 1.18 -4.30
N LEU A 156 -2.86 0.07 -4.83
CA LEU A 156 -2.70 -1.20 -4.11
C LEU A 156 -1.22 -1.37 -3.76
N PHE A 157 -0.91 -1.41 -2.46
CA PHE A 157 0.47 -1.52 -1.96
C PHE A 157 0.86 -2.97 -1.68
N SER A 158 0.03 -3.70 -0.94
CA SER A 158 0.27 -5.10 -0.62
C SER A 158 -1.04 -5.86 -0.37
N PHE A 159 -0.96 -7.19 -0.46
CA PHE A 159 -2.01 -8.11 -0.06
C PHE A 159 -1.39 -9.32 0.62
N ARG A 160 -2.12 -9.93 1.56
CA ARG A 160 -1.69 -11.15 2.26
C ARG A 160 -2.87 -11.99 2.72
N PHE A 161 -2.64 -13.29 2.89
CA PHE A 161 -3.57 -14.14 3.62
C PHE A 161 -3.14 -14.25 5.09
N ALA A 162 -4.09 -14.24 6.01
CA ALA A 162 -3.86 -14.32 7.45
C ALA A 162 -4.87 -15.26 8.11
N GLU A 163 -4.47 -15.86 9.24
CA GLU A 163 -5.37 -16.65 10.09
C GLU A 163 -6.34 -15.76 10.88
N THR A 164 -7.48 -16.33 11.24
CA THR A 164 -8.45 -15.68 12.12
C THR A 164 -7.81 -15.53 13.51
N GLY A 165 -7.53 -14.30 13.94
CA GLY A 165 -6.95 -14.00 15.26
C GLY A 165 -5.48 -13.55 15.25
N SER A 166 -4.81 -13.58 14.10
CA SER A 166 -3.45 -13.02 13.97
C SER A 166 -3.50 -11.49 13.89
N ILE A 167 -3.67 -10.81 15.03
CA ILE A 167 -3.28 -9.40 15.17
C ILE A 167 -1.75 -9.40 15.26
N LYS A 168 -1.07 -8.69 14.34
CA LYS A 168 0.40 -8.49 14.45
C LYS A 168 0.70 -7.92 15.85
N PRO A 169 1.70 -8.42 16.59
CA PRO A 169 2.24 -7.67 17.72
C PRO A 169 2.73 -6.29 17.29
#